data_AF-A0AAU9WCV8-F1
#
_entry.id   AF-A0AAU9WCV8-F1
#
_cell.length_a   1.000
_cell.length_b   1.000
_cell.length_c   1.000
_cell.angle_alpha   90.00
_cell.angle_beta   90.00
_cell.angle_gamma   90.00
#
_symmetry.space_group_name_H-M   'P 1'
#
loop_
_entity.id
_entity.type
_entity.pdbx_description
1 polymer ?
#
loop_
_entity_poly.entity_id
_entity_poly.type
_entity_poly.pdbx_seq_one_letter_code
_entity_poly.pdbx_strand_id
1 'polypeptide(L)'
;MREEDVEVAIKVVVVGNGAVGKSSMIQRYCKGIFTRDYKKTIGVDFLERQISVRGEDVRLMLWDTAGQEEFDAITKAYYRGAQACAIVFSTVDRDSFEAVEKWRTKVEDECGNIPMVLVQNKIDLIDQALVKVEEADELAKRLRLKFYRASVKEDLNVNDVFMYLTEKYLEILQNVDVEEPKPSQHKNVAGMFNSTSPVNASQGGNNNARATQQVETGDIITLKPNKQRTKGKKNKISCSLLILFNLQLENLNMFFNIYFSVAFSITIHNNLLILYAQNIEKSIKSRCYSYILVIFRSAMLTQKIVKPSGTGEPNELEKSVSEALLELELNSTDLKSQLRELYISGAKEVDVGGRKAIVIFVPVPQIRSFQKIQTRLVRELEKKFSGRHVVIVAQRRILPRQTRKSRNQKQKRPRSRTLTAVHDAILEELVYPSEIVGKRTRVKLDGSKLIKVHLDKLQQTNVEHKVDTFSSVYKKLTGKDVTFEFPSYD
;
A
#
# COMPACT_ATOMS: atom_id res chain seq x y z
N MET A 1 -20.48 -33.06 1.20
CA MET A 1 -19.61 -31.88 1.44
C MET A 1 -18.19 -32.39 1.32
N ARG A 2 -17.40 -31.88 0.38
CA ARG A 2 -15.97 -32.19 0.33
C ARG A 2 -15.32 -31.36 1.43
N GLU A 3 -14.46 -31.98 2.22
CA GLU A 3 -13.57 -31.26 3.14
C GLU A 3 -12.87 -30.18 2.32
N GLU A 4 -13.03 -28.92 2.73
CA GLU A 4 -12.31 -27.81 2.11
C GLU A 4 -10.85 -27.98 2.51
N ASP A 5 -9.99 -28.35 1.55
CA ASP A 5 -8.53 -28.38 1.75
C ASP A 5 -8.09 -27.03 2.32
N VAL A 6 -7.74 -27.00 3.61
CA VAL A 6 -7.29 -25.77 4.29
C VAL A 6 -5.92 -25.41 3.73
N GLU A 7 -5.88 -24.50 2.77
CA GLU A 7 -4.62 -23.99 2.19
C GLU A 7 -3.84 -23.23 3.28
N VAL A 8 -2.69 -23.78 3.71
CA VAL A 8 -1.83 -23.14 4.73
C VAL A 8 -1.12 -21.95 4.10
N ALA A 9 -1.45 -20.74 4.57
CA ALA A 9 -0.84 -19.50 4.09
C ALA A 9 0.16 -18.92 5.09
N ILE A 10 1.42 -18.76 4.65
CA ILE A 10 2.52 -18.26 5.49
C ILE A 10 3.02 -16.91 4.96
N LYS A 11 2.94 -15.88 5.80
CA LYS A 11 3.52 -14.56 5.56
C LYS A 11 4.99 -14.54 5.97
N VAL A 12 5.86 -14.35 4.99
CA VAL A 12 7.31 -14.20 5.18
C VAL A 12 7.70 -12.76 4.89
N VAL A 13 8.39 -12.11 5.83
CA VAL A 13 8.99 -10.79 5.62
C VAL A 13 10.48 -10.92 5.33
N VAL A 14 10.98 -10.15 4.36
CA VAL A 14 12.42 -10.09 4.06
C VAL A 14 12.94 -8.70 4.44
N VAL A 15 13.89 -8.66 5.37
CA VAL A 15 14.39 -7.43 6.01
C VAL A 15 15.91 -7.31 5.84
N GLY A 16 16.45 -6.10 6.04
CA GLY A 16 17.87 -5.78 5.82
C GLY A 16 18.05 -4.47 5.08
N ASN A 17 19.27 -3.92 5.05
CA ASN A 17 19.57 -2.61 4.46
C ASN A 17 19.17 -2.51 2.97
N GLY A 18 19.11 -1.29 2.44
CA GLY A 18 18.91 -1.05 1.01
C GLY A 18 19.99 -1.71 0.15
N ALA A 19 19.66 -2.09 -1.08
CA ALA A 19 20.60 -2.67 -2.06
C ALA A 19 21.30 -3.99 -1.68
N VAL A 20 20.96 -4.65 -0.57
CA VAL A 20 21.51 -5.97 -0.21
C VAL A 20 20.98 -7.12 -1.09
N GLY A 21 19.89 -6.91 -1.84
CA GLY A 21 19.33 -7.86 -2.80
C GLY A 21 18.02 -8.56 -2.39
N LYS A 22 17.28 -8.03 -1.41
CA LYS A 22 15.98 -8.56 -0.94
C LYS A 22 14.95 -8.72 -2.06
N SER A 23 14.66 -7.63 -2.78
CA SER A 23 13.70 -7.63 -3.89
C SER A 23 14.10 -8.59 -4.99
N SER A 24 15.41 -8.65 -5.30
CA SER A 24 15.94 -9.60 -6.27
C SER A 24 15.82 -11.05 -5.79
N MET A 25 16.01 -11.33 -4.50
CA MET A 25 15.87 -12.65 -3.92
C MET A 25 14.42 -13.16 -4.04
N ILE A 26 13.44 -12.31 -3.71
CA ILE A 26 12.02 -12.64 -3.84
C ILE A 26 11.65 -12.84 -5.32
N GLN A 27 12.07 -11.94 -6.21
CA GLN A 27 11.81 -12.08 -7.64
C GLN A 27 12.46 -13.33 -8.24
N ARG A 28 13.68 -13.67 -7.81
CA ARG A 28 14.37 -14.89 -8.24
C ARG A 28 13.60 -16.12 -7.79
N TYR A 29 13.21 -16.17 -6.52
CA TYR A 29 12.46 -17.28 -5.98
C TYR A 29 11.08 -17.44 -6.66
N CYS A 30 10.30 -16.38 -6.80
CA CYS A 30 8.94 -16.47 -7.34
C CYS A 30 8.90 -16.61 -8.87
N LYS A 31 9.82 -15.95 -9.60
CA LYS A 31 9.72 -15.80 -11.06
C LYS A 31 10.89 -16.42 -11.82
N GLY A 32 11.95 -16.84 -11.13
CA GLY A 32 13.19 -17.29 -11.76
C GLY A 32 14.00 -16.17 -12.43
N ILE A 33 13.63 -14.90 -12.23
CA ILE A 33 14.21 -13.74 -12.93
C ILE A 33 15.19 -13.00 -12.03
N PHE A 34 16.34 -12.61 -12.59
CA PHE A 34 17.26 -11.63 -12.00
C PHE A 34 17.56 -10.52 -13.00
N THR A 35 17.51 -9.29 -12.53
CA THR A 35 17.85 -8.10 -13.31
C THR A 35 19.05 -7.41 -12.67
N ARG A 36 20.08 -7.09 -13.48
CA ARG A 36 21.28 -6.38 -13.02
C ARG A 36 21.02 -4.90 -12.71
N ASP A 37 20.04 -4.31 -13.39
CA ASP A 37 19.68 -2.90 -13.19
C ASP A 37 19.07 -2.68 -11.82
N TYR A 38 19.85 -2.09 -10.92
CA TYR A 38 19.35 -1.71 -9.60
C TYR A 38 18.28 -0.62 -9.74
N LYS A 39 17.06 -0.97 -9.38
CA LYS A 39 15.97 -0.02 -9.17
C LYS A 39 15.69 0.02 -7.68
N LYS A 40 15.79 1.21 -7.10
CA LYS A 40 15.44 1.42 -5.70
C LYS A 40 13.98 1.05 -5.49
N THR A 41 13.71 0.12 -4.58
CA THR A 41 12.35 -0.30 -4.21
C THR A 41 11.65 0.87 -3.54
N ILE A 42 10.55 1.35 -4.15
CA ILE A 42 9.73 2.43 -3.61
C ILE A 42 8.50 1.79 -2.99
N GLY A 43 8.43 1.81 -1.66
CA GLY A 43 7.35 1.18 -0.90
C GLY A 43 7.60 -0.32 -0.67
N VAL A 44 6.51 -1.04 -0.39
CA VAL A 44 6.51 -2.48 -0.14
C VAL A 44 5.71 -3.16 -1.24
N ASP A 45 6.30 -4.21 -1.81
CA ASP A 45 5.67 -5.06 -2.81
C ASP A 45 5.43 -6.44 -2.18
N PHE A 46 4.51 -7.22 -2.73
CA PHE A 46 4.29 -8.60 -2.28
C PHE A 46 4.20 -9.54 -3.48
N LEU A 47 4.82 -10.70 -3.33
CA LEU A 47 4.77 -11.78 -4.31
C LEU A 47 4.34 -13.06 -3.60
N GLU A 48 3.60 -13.90 -4.30
CA GLU A 48 3.15 -15.18 -3.79
C GLU A 48 3.72 -16.33 -4.60
N ARG A 49 3.95 -17.45 -3.93
CA ARG A 49 4.34 -18.72 -4.56
C ARG A 49 3.68 -19.87 -3.80
N GLN A 50 3.02 -20.76 -4.52
CA GLN A 50 2.56 -22.03 -3.98
C GLN A 50 3.71 -23.04 -4.07
N ILE A 51 3.97 -23.73 -2.97
CA ILE A 51 4.97 -24.80 -2.87
C ILE A 51 4.36 -25.97 -2.11
N SER A 52 4.88 -27.18 -2.36
CA SER A 52 4.50 -28.37 -1.58
C SER A 52 5.65 -28.74 -0.66
N VAL A 53 5.38 -28.79 0.65
CA VAL A 53 6.38 -29.10 1.69
C VAL A 53 5.80 -30.18 2.60
N ARG A 54 6.51 -31.30 2.76
CA ARG A 54 6.04 -32.47 3.54
C ARG A 54 4.67 -33.03 3.10
N GLY A 55 4.29 -32.82 1.84
CA GLY A 55 3.01 -33.25 1.30
C GLY A 55 1.85 -32.29 1.57
N GLU A 56 2.10 -31.15 2.21
CA GLU A 56 1.14 -30.06 2.38
C GLU A 56 1.36 -28.98 1.32
N ASP A 57 0.27 -28.51 0.71
CA ASP A 57 0.30 -27.39 -0.21
C ASP A 57 0.26 -26.07 0.58
N VAL A 58 1.36 -25.32 0.49
CA VAL A 58 1.60 -24.11 1.26
C VAL A 58 1.66 -22.91 0.32
N ARG A 59 0.89 -21.87 0.65
CA ARG A 59 0.94 -20.58 -0.01
C ARG A 59 1.87 -19.63 0.72
N LEU A 60 3.01 -19.36 0.11
CA LEU A 60 4.05 -18.50 0.64
C LEU A 60 3.83 -17.06 0.16
N MET A 61 3.53 -16.16 1.09
CA MET A 61 3.34 -14.72 0.84
C MET A 61 4.62 -13.97 1.22
N LEU A 62 5.42 -13.59 0.24
CA LEU A 62 6.71 -12.94 0.43
C LEU A 62 6.57 -11.41 0.35
N TRP A 63 6.91 -10.73 1.44
CA TRP A 63 6.84 -9.28 1.55
C TRP A 63 8.20 -8.63 1.28
N ASP A 64 8.28 -7.88 0.19
CA ASP A 64 9.47 -7.16 -0.28
C ASP A 64 9.53 -5.76 0.35
N THR A 65 10.41 -5.58 1.33
CA THR A 65 10.61 -4.29 1.99
C THR A 65 11.71 -3.48 1.35
N ALA A 66 11.57 -2.14 1.33
CA ALA A 66 12.59 -1.26 0.76
C ALA A 66 13.94 -1.33 1.51
N GLY A 67 13.95 -1.75 2.77
CA GLY A 67 15.17 -1.87 3.59
C GLY A 67 15.85 -0.56 3.96
N GLN A 68 15.15 0.56 3.80
CA GLN A 68 15.58 1.89 4.24
C GLN A 68 14.55 2.46 5.21
N GLU A 69 14.10 1.62 6.15
CA GLU A 69 12.94 1.92 6.97
C GLU A 69 13.30 2.92 8.08
N GLU A 70 13.48 4.19 7.70
CA GLU A 70 13.66 5.37 8.56
C GLU A 70 12.32 5.85 9.18
N PHE A 71 11.19 5.24 8.78
CA PHE A 71 9.84 5.62 9.23
C PHE A 71 9.14 4.45 9.94
N ASP A 72 9.27 4.40 11.26
CA ASP A 72 8.79 3.28 12.09
C ASP A 72 7.27 3.05 12.03
N ALA A 73 6.46 4.11 11.85
CA ALA A 73 4.99 3.97 11.78
C ALA A 73 4.49 3.20 10.54
N ILE A 74 5.13 3.40 9.38
CA ILE A 74 4.82 2.68 8.15
C ILE A 74 5.32 1.24 8.25
N THR A 75 6.42 1.04 8.99
CA THR A 75 7.07 -0.27 9.14
C THR A 75 6.17 -1.27 9.87
N LYS A 76 5.50 -0.87 10.96
CA LYS A 76 4.69 -1.80 11.80
C LYS A 76 3.61 -2.55 11.01
N ALA A 77 2.94 -1.88 10.08
CA ALA A 77 1.87 -2.46 9.28
C ALA A 77 2.35 -3.64 8.41
N TYR A 78 3.60 -3.60 7.94
CA TYR A 78 4.18 -4.66 7.11
C TYR A 78 4.60 -5.88 7.92
N TYR A 79 5.10 -5.66 9.14
CA TYR A 79 5.59 -6.70 10.03
C TYR A 79 4.42 -7.42 10.72
N ARG A 80 3.31 -6.73 10.95
CA ARG A 80 2.12 -7.30 11.60
C ARG A 80 1.65 -8.59 10.92
N GLY A 81 1.57 -9.66 11.71
CA GLY A 81 1.12 -10.98 11.26
C GLY A 81 2.14 -11.72 10.39
N ALA A 82 3.40 -11.27 10.33
CA ALA A 82 4.47 -12.07 9.77
C ALA A 82 4.69 -13.32 10.63
N GLN A 83 4.84 -14.46 9.97
CA GLN A 83 4.98 -15.77 10.61
C GLN A 83 6.39 -16.33 10.46
N ALA A 84 7.19 -15.77 9.54
CA ALA A 84 8.60 -16.08 9.38
C ALA A 84 9.36 -14.86 8.82
N CYS A 85 10.67 -14.82 9.05
CA CYS A 85 11.52 -13.69 8.63
C CYS A 85 12.86 -14.13 8.04
N ALA A 86 13.25 -13.51 6.91
CA ALA A 86 14.60 -13.60 6.38
C ALA A 86 15.35 -12.27 6.59
N ILE A 87 16.45 -12.31 7.35
CA ILE A 87 17.32 -11.16 7.60
C ILE A 87 18.49 -11.24 6.62
N VAL A 88 18.58 -10.28 5.70
CA VAL A 88 19.53 -10.31 4.58
C VAL A 88 20.55 -9.19 4.71
N PHE A 89 21.83 -9.53 4.63
CA PHE A 89 22.93 -8.58 4.47
C PHE A 89 23.77 -8.95 3.25
N SER A 90 24.65 -8.06 2.81
CA SER A 90 25.46 -8.25 1.60
C SER A 90 26.94 -8.40 1.95
N THR A 91 27.61 -9.38 1.33
CA THR A 91 29.07 -9.63 1.49
C THR A 91 29.92 -8.39 1.23
N VAL A 92 29.49 -7.53 0.30
CA VAL A 92 30.20 -6.30 -0.11
C VAL A 92 29.69 -5.03 0.59
N ASP A 93 28.91 -5.16 1.67
CA ASP A 93 28.31 -4.03 2.39
C ASP A 93 28.42 -4.24 3.92
N ARG A 94 29.45 -3.62 4.52
CA ARG A 94 29.74 -3.74 5.96
C ARG A 94 28.62 -3.16 6.83
N ASP A 95 28.05 -2.02 6.43
CA ASP A 95 26.96 -1.37 7.19
C ASP A 95 25.72 -2.27 7.26
N SER A 96 25.47 -3.05 6.20
CA SER A 96 24.38 -4.04 6.20
C SER A 96 24.59 -5.18 7.20
N PHE A 97 25.84 -5.58 7.44
CA PHE A 97 26.21 -6.61 8.41
C PHE A 97 26.06 -6.09 9.85
N GLU A 98 26.55 -4.89 10.13
CA GLU A 98 26.44 -4.26 11.46
C GLU A 98 24.99 -3.96 11.85
N ALA A 99 24.12 -3.73 10.87
CA ALA A 99 22.69 -3.49 11.10
C ALA A 99 21.87 -4.77 11.41
N VAL A 100 22.43 -5.98 11.27
CA VAL A 100 21.68 -7.25 11.41
C VAL A 100 20.98 -7.37 12.76
N GLU A 101 21.66 -7.01 13.86
CA GLU A 101 21.08 -7.07 15.21
C GLU A 101 19.91 -6.11 15.36
N LYS A 102 20.06 -4.89 14.84
CA LYS A 102 18.97 -3.89 14.82
C LYS A 102 17.76 -4.42 14.06
N TRP A 103 17.97 -5.07 12.91
CA TRP A 103 16.88 -5.68 12.14
C TRP A 103 16.21 -6.82 12.89
N ARG A 104 17.00 -7.68 13.56
CA ARG A 104 16.47 -8.75 14.40
C ARG A 104 15.58 -8.20 15.51
N THR A 105 16.08 -7.27 16.33
CA THR A 105 15.33 -6.67 17.44
C THR A 105 14.04 -6.04 16.93
N LYS A 106 14.09 -5.34 15.79
CA LYS A 106 12.89 -4.75 15.18
C LYS A 106 11.85 -5.79 14.78
N VAL A 107 12.25 -6.97 14.29
CA VAL A 107 11.32 -8.06 13.97
C VAL A 107 10.73 -8.66 15.25
N GLU A 108 11.56 -8.90 16.27
CA GLU A 108 11.12 -9.43 17.57
C GLU A 108 10.13 -8.47 18.26
N ASP A 109 10.37 -7.17 18.22
CA ASP A 109 9.49 -6.14 18.81
C ASP A 109 8.11 -6.08 18.14
N GLU A 110 8.03 -6.35 16.83
CA GLU A 110 6.79 -6.22 16.06
C GLU A 110 6.03 -7.55 15.88
N CYS A 111 6.74 -8.67 15.80
CA CYS A 111 6.16 -9.99 15.47
C CYS A 111 6.25 -10.99 16.62
N GLY A 112 7.07 -10.72 17.64
CA GLY A 112 7.42 -11.70 18.67
C GLY A 112 8.38 -12.77 18.16
N ASN A 113 8.36 -13.93 18.82
CA ASN A 113 9.24 -15.05 18.50
C ASN A 113 8.71 -15.83 17.30
N ILE A 114 9.21 -15.50 16.10
CA ILE A 114 8.91 -16.21 14.85
C ILE A 114 10.17 -16.87 14.29
N PRO A 115 10.07 -17.95 13.49
CA PRO A 115 11.20 -18.49 12.74
C PRO A 115 11.95 -17.42 11.95
N MET A 116 13.25 -17.30 12.21
CA MET A 116 14.13 -16.39 11.50
C MET A 116 15.33 -17.10 10.89
N VAL A 117 15.81 -16.59 9.77
CA VAL A 117 17.03 -17.06 9.10
C VAL A 117 17.92 -15.89 8.73
N LEU A 118 19.23 -16.05 8.92
CA LEU A 118 20.24 -15.08 8.53
C LEU A 118 20.79 -15.43 7.15
N VAL A 119 20.88 -14.45 6.26
CA VAL A 119 21.33 -14.66 4.87
C VAL A 119 22.43 -13.68 4.51
N GLN A 120 23.62 -14.20 4.21
CA GLN A 120 24.70 -13.47 3.56
C GLN A 120 24.52 -13.57 2.05
N ASN A 121 24.13 -12.47 1.40
CA ASN A 121 23.91 -12.43 -0.04
C ASN A 121 25.12 -11.87 -0.82
N LYS A 122 25.12 -12.10 -2.13
CA LYS A 122 26.16 -11.67 -3.10
C LYS A 122 27.51 -12.37 -2.88
N ILE A 123 27.49 -13.65 -2.53
CA ILE A 123 28.72 -14.45 -2.39
C ILE A 123 29.45 -14.66 -3.72
N ASP A 124 28.80 -14.38 -4.86
CA ASP A 124 29.47 -14.26 -6.15
C ASP A 124 30.50 -13.12 -6.21
N LEU A 125 30.51 -12.22 -5.21
CA LEU A 125 31.47 -11.13 -5.05
C LEU A 125 32.36 -11.33 -3.81
N ILE A 126 32.67 -12.58 -3.45
CA ILE A 126 33.47 -12.90 -2.26
C ILE A 126 34.87 -12.24 -2.27
N ASP A 127 35.46 -12.02 -3.44
CA ASP A 127 36.76 -11.35 -3.58
C ASP A 127 36.72 -9.86 -3.16
N GLN A 128 35.51 -9.27 -3.13
CA GLN A 128 35.27 -7.88 -2.70
C GLN A 128 34.65 -7.83 -1.29
N ALA A 129 34.70 -8.94 -0.55
CA ALA A 129 34.05 -9.04 0.74
C ALA A 129 34.60 -8.00 1.74
N LEU A 130 33.68 -7.25 2.36
CA LEU A 130 33.97 -6.35 3.47
C LEU A 130 33.67 -6.99 4.83
N VAL A 131 33.16 -8.23 4.82
CA VAL A 131 32.82 -9.02 6.00
C VAL A 131 33.66 -10.29 6.00
N LYS A 132 34.38 -10.56 7.10
CA LYS A 132 35.19 -11.77 7.24
C LYS A 132 34.30 -12.99 7.41
N VAL A 133 34.79 -14.15 6.95
CA VAL A 133 34.03 -15.41 7.00
C VAL A 133 33.73 -15.79 8.45
N GLU A 134 34.74 -15.70 9.31
CA GLU A 134 34.65 -16.06 10.73
C GLU A 134 33.67 -15.15 11.47
N GLU A 135 33.71 -13.86 11.18
CA GLU A 135 32.85 -12.85 11.83
C GLU A 135 31.36 -13.08 11.53
N ALA A 136 31.04 -13.46 10.28
CA ALA A 136 29.68 -13.80 9.90
C ALA A 136 29.19 -15.08 10.58
N ASP A 137 30.05 -16.11 10.68
CA ASP A 137 29.72 -17.36 11.37
C ASP A 137 29.57 -17.16 12.89
N GLU A 138 30.38 -16.30 13.51
CA GLU A 138 30.25 -15.92 14.91
C GLU A 138 28.94 -15.17 15.19
N LEU A 139 28.56 -14.21 14.33
CA LEU A 139 27.29 -13.50 14.45
C LEU A 139 26.11 -14.47 14.40
N ALA A 140 26.11 -15.41 13.45
CA ALA A 140 25.07 -16.42 13.33
C ALA A 140 24.95 -17.28 14.59
N LYS A 141 26.08 -17.75 15.15
CA LYS A 141 26.12 -18.54 16.39
C LYS A 141 25.61 -17.74 17.59
N ARG A 142 26.05 -16.48 17.72
CA ARG A 142 25.64 -15.58 18.80
C ARG A 142 24.15 -15.29 18.76
N LEU A 143 23.60 -15.09 17.56
CA LEU A 143 22.17 -14.89 17.37
C LEU A 143 21.36 -16.19 17.39
N ARG A 144 21.99 -17.37 17.36
CA ARG A 144 21.35 -18.69 17.25
C ARG A 144 20.41 -18.80 16.06
N LEU A 145 20.79 -18.18 14.94
CA LEU A 145 20.03 -18.22 13.69
C LEU A 145 20.66 -19.23 12.74
N LYS A 146 19.83 -19.94 11.98
CA LYS A 146 20.32 -20.69 10.82
C LYS A 146 20.90 -19.69 9.81
N PHE A 147 22.07 -20.02 9.28
CA PHE A 147 22.83 -19.13 8.42
C PHE A 147 23.00 -19.73 7.02
N TYR A 148 22.64 -18.96 6.00
CA TYR A 148 22.85 -19.30 4.60
C TYR A 148 23.73 -18.25 3.91
N ARG A 149 24.65 -18.76 3.08
CA ARG A 149 25.43 -17.98 2.12
C ARG A 149 24.78 -18.14 0.76
N ALA A 150 24.22 -17.07 0.20
CA ALA A 150 23.41 -17.11 -1.01
C ALA A 150 23.96 -16.20 -2.12
N SER A 151 23.74 -16.59 -3.37
CA SER A 151 23.89 -15.70 -4.53
C SER A 151 22.58 -15.69 -5.30
N VAL A 152 21.84 -14.59 -5.20
CA VAL A 152 20.62 -14.40 -6.01
C VAL A 152 20.93 -14.36 -7.51
N LYS A 153 22.13 -13.89 -7.87
CA LYS A 153 22.59 -13.81 -9.26
C LYS A 153 22.78 -15.20 -9.85
N GLU A 154 23.48 -16.08 -9.13
CA GLU A 154 23.78 -17.46 -9.57
C GLU A 154 22.70 -18.46 -9.11
N ASP A 155 21.62 -17.99 -8.47
CA ASP A 155 20.51 -18.78 -7.90
C ASP A 155 20.96 -19.83 -6.88
N LEU A 156 22.00 -19.52 -6.12
CA LEU A 156 22.57 -20.40 -5.10
C LEU A 156 21.92 -20.14 -3.74
N ASN A 157 21.40 -21.20 -3.11
CA ASN A 157 20.76 -21.21 -1.78
C ASN A 157 19.52 -20.30 -1.63
N VAL A 158 18.96 -19.77 -2.73
CA VAL A 158 17.75 -18.95 -2.68
C VAL A 158 16.53 -19.81 -2.31
N ASN A 159 16.41 -21.00 -2.89
CA ASN A 159 15.32 -21.92 -2.59
C ASN A 159 15.38 -22.43 -1.15
N ASP A 160 16.58 -22.81 -0.70
CA ASP A 160 16.80 -23.42 0.62
C ASP A 160 16.44 -22.47 1.78
N VAL A 161 16.64 -21.16 1.60
CA VAL A 161 16.25 -20.14 2.58
C VAL A 161 14.74 -20.17 2.84
N PHE A 162 13.92 -20.14 1.79
CA PHE A 162 12.46 -20.09 1.94
C PHE A 162 11.86 -21.45 2.30
N MET A 163 12.45 -22.55 1.81
CA MET A 163 12.07 -23.91 2.23
C MET A 163 12.30 -24.11 3.73
N TYR A 164 13.48 -23.73 4.24
CA TYR A 164 13.80 -23.81 5.66
C TYR A 164 12.81 -23.04 6.54
N LEU A 165 12.47 -21.80 6.16
CA LEU A 165 11.50 -20.99 6.90
C LEU A 165 10.11 -21.64 6.91
N THR A 166 9.69 -22.19 5.78
CA THR A 166 8.41 -22.90 5.65
C THR A 166 8.37 -24.12 6.55
N GLU A 167 9.37 -24.99 6.45
CA GLU A 167 9.48 -26.21 7.27
C GLU A 167 9.47 -25.89 8.77
N LYS A 168 10.21 -24.86 9.20
CA LYS A 168 10.26 -24.47 10.61
C LYS A 168 8.93 -23.94 11.12
N TYR A 169 8.19 -23.21 10.30
CA TYR A 169 6.87 -22.74 10.70
C TYR A 169 5.86 -23.90 10.78
N LEU A 170 5.86 -24.82 9.82
CA LEU A 170 5.01 -26.01 9.85
C LEU A 170 5.32 -26.90 11.07
N GLU A 171 6.59 -27.07 11.44
CA GLU A 171 6.97 -27.76 12.68
C GLU A 171 6.37 -27.10 13.92
N ILE A 172 6.32 -25.77 13.97
CA ILE A 172 5.69 -25.05 15.09
C ILE A 172 4.20 -25.32 15.13
N LEU A 173 3.50 -25.27 13.99
CA LEU A 173 2.07 -25.57 13.92
C LEU A 173 1.77 -26.99 14.43
N GLN A 174 2.52 -27.98 13.95
CA GLN A 174 2.35 -29.38 14.36
C GLN A 174 2.59 -29.61 15.86
N ASN A 175 3.44 -28.79 16.50
CA ASN A 175 3.68 -28.89 17.96
C ASN A 175 2.60 -28.18 18.79
N VAL A 176 1.88 -27.21 18.22
CA VAL A 176 0.77 -26.50 18.89
C VAL A 176 -0.49 -27.36 18.94
N ASP A 177 -0.72 -28.21 17.93
CA ASP A 177 -1.87 -29.13 17.88
C ASP A 177 -1.76 -30.35 18.83
N VAL A 178 -0.63 -30.52 19.53
CA VAL A 178 -0.38 -31.65 20.45
C VAL A 178 -0.69 -31.29 21.92
N GLU A 179 -0.90 -30.02 22.26
CA GLU A 179 -1.34 -29.58 23.60
C GLU A 179 -2.85 -29.28 23.65
N GLU A 180 -3.70 -30.29 23.45
CA GLU A 180 -5.10 -30.22 23.92
C GLU A 180 -5.19 -30.59 25.42
N PRO A 181 -6.10 -29.96 26.19
CA PRO A 181 -6.21 -30.15 27.62
C PRO A 181 -6.66 -31.58 27.93
N LYS A 182 -5.87 -32.30 28.76
CA LYS A 182 -6.23 -33.65 29.21
C LYS A 182 -7.63 -33.64 29.86
N PRO A 183 -8.59 -34.42 29.34
CA PRO A 183 -9.89 -34.54 29.96
C PRO A 183 -9.75 -35.33 31.27
N SER A 184 -10.28 -34.77 32.35
CA SER A 184 -10.42 -35.45 33.63
C SER A 184 -11.35 -36.66 33.45
N GLN A 185 -10.82 -37.82 33.82
CA GLN A 185 -11.47 -39.12 33.76
C GLN A 185 -12.83 -39.09 34.48
N HIS A 186 -13.91 -39.43 33.77
CA HIS A 186 -15.05 -40.16 34.33
C HIS A 186 -15.50 -41.25 33.33
N LYS A 187 -14.89 -42.43 33.51
CA LYS A 187 -15.44 -43.80 33.38
C LYS A 187 -16.73 -44.02 32.57
N ASN A 188 -16.60 -44.77 31.45
CA ASN A 188 -16.95 -46.20 31.30
C ASN A 188 -17.68 -46.59 29.98
N VAL A 189 -17.31 -47.79 29.50
CA VAL A 189 -18.04 -48.78 28.66
C VAL A 189 -17.89 -48.75 27.13
N ALA A 190 -16.93 -49.58 26.66
CA ALA A 190 -16.98 -50.69 25.68
C ALA A 190 -17.95 -50.72 24.47
N GLY A 191 -17.40 -51.14 23.31
CA GLY A 191 -18.09 -51.73 22.14
C GLY A 191 -17.57 -51.17 20.79
N MET A 192 -16.57 -51.72 20.08
CA MET A 192 -16.45 -52.98 19.31
C MET A 192 -17.22 -53.00 17.96
N PHE A 193 -16.45 -53.23 16.86
CA PHE A 193 -16.76 -53.85 15.54
C PHE A 193 -16.67 -53.09 14.19
N ASN A 194 -15.89 -53.74 13.30
CA ASN A 194 -15.51 -53.54 11.89
C ASN A 194 -16.64 -53.45 10.84
N SER A 195 -16.38 -52.90 9.64
CA SER A 195 -16.02 -53.66 8.40
C SER A 195 -16.42 -53.04 7.04
N THR A 196 -15.50 -53.21 6.06
CA THR A 196 -15.66 -53.46 4.60
C THR A 196 -15.91 -52.36 3.54
N SER A 197 -14.98 -52.35 2.57
CA SER A 197 -14.96 -51.77 1.20
C SER A 197 -15.71 -52.68 0.19
N PRO A 198 -15.50 -52.66 -1.16
CA PRO A 198 -15.14 -51.64 -2.17
C PRO A 198 -15.98 -51.75 -3.49
N VAL A 199 -15.61 -51.04 -4.59
CA VAL A 199 -15.30 -51.57 -5.97
C VAL A 199 -15.42 -50.49 -7.08
N ASN A 200 -14.27 -50.21 -7.75
CA ASN A 200 -13.92 -50.06 -9.19
C ASN A 200 -14.93 -49.58 -10.27
N ALA A 201 -14.56 -49.04 -11.44
CA ALA A 201 -13.32 -48.51 -12.05
C ALA A 201 -13.61 -48.01 -13.49
N SER A 202 -12.65 -47.27 -14.06
CA SER A 202 -12.19 -47.28 -15.48
C SER A 202 -13.02 -46.54 -16.56
N GLN A 203 -12.48 -45.99 -17.66
CA GLN A 203 -11.13 -45.68 -18.18
C GLN A 203 -11.27 -44.92 -19.53
N GLY A 204 -10.20 -44.21 -19.95
CA GLY A 204 -9.75 -44.02 -21.36
C GLY A 204 -10.30 -42.81 -22.13
N GLY A 205 -9.57 -42.08 -22.98
CA GLY A 205 -8.18 -42.14 -23.46
C GLY A 205 -7.92 -41.15 -24.63
N ASN A 206 -6.75 -40.49 -24.60
CA ASN A 206 -5.80 -40.09 -25.66
C ASN A 206 -6.17 -39.52 -27.08
N ASN A 207 -5.48 -38.40 -27.38
CA ASN A 207 -4.52 -38.11 -28.47
C ASN A 207 -4.88 -37.40 -29.82
N ASN A 208 -4.07 -36.34 -30.06
CA ASN A 208 -3.27 -35.97 -31.24
C ASN A 208 -3.81 -35.14 -32.44
N ALA A 209 -3.20 -33.94 -32.57
CA ALA A 209 -2.30 -33.46 -33.64
C ALA A 209 -2.78 -32.85 -35.00
N ARG A 210 -2.24 -31.63 -35.23
CA ARG A 210 -1.49 -31.09 -36.40
C ARG A 210 -2.15 -30.42 -37.64
N ALA A 211 -1.54 -29.26 -37.96
CA ALA A 211 -1.14 -28.70 -39.27
C ALA A 211 -2.19 -27.95 -40.13
N THR A 212 -1.91 -27.02 -41.07
CA THR A 212 -0.94 -25.93 -41.39
C THR A 212 -1.43 -25.35 -42.75
N GLN A 213 -1.19 -24.07 -43.10
CA GLN A 213 -0.92 -23.45 -44.44
C GLN A 213 -1.60 -22.06 -44.63
N GLN A 214 -0.86 -20.95 -44.76
CA GLN A 214 -0.19 -20.29 -45.93
C GLN A 214 -1.14 -19.33 -46.71
N VAL A 215 -0.80 -18.25 -47.44
CA VAL A 215 0.29 -17.28 -47.76
C VAL A 215 -0.43 -16.22 -48.67
N GLU A 216 -0.13 -14.90 -48.70
CA GLU A 216 0.57 -14.22 -49.82
C GLU A 216 0.72 -12.68 -49.59
N THR A 217 1.96 -12.19 -49.80
CA THR A 217 2.48 -10.96 -50.47
C THR A 217 1.76 -9.60 -50.36
N GLY A 218 2.36 -8.41 -50.32
CA GLY A 218 3.69 -7.81 -50.56
C GLY A 218 3.41 -6.28 -50.62
N ASP A 219 4.17 -5.34 -50.07
CA ASP A 219 5.31 -4.71 -50.73
C ASP A 219 6.04 -3.70 -49.82
N ILE A 220 7.31 -3.51 -50.17
CA ILE A 220 8.37 -2.79 -49.46
C ILE A 220 8.52 -1.39 -50.05
N ILE A 221 8.55 -0.34 -49.23
CA ILE A 221 9.30 0.91 -49.53
C ILE A 221 10.00 1.39 -48.27
N THR A 222 11.33 1.44 -48.35
CA THR A 222 12.26 1.96 -47.33
C THR A 222 12.76 3.32 -47.80
N LEU A 223 12.67 4.39 -46.99
CA LEU A 223 13.64 5.50 -46.96
C LEU A 223 13.65 6.18 -45.57
N LYS A 224 14.87 6.33 -45.00
CA LYS A 224 15.20 7.05 -43.75
C LYS A 224 15.47 8.56 -44.05
N PRO A 225 16.07 9.35 -43.12
CA PRO A 225 15.43 10.15 -42.08
C PRO A 225 15.61 11.66 -42.34
N ASN A 226 14.74 12.52 -41.80
CA ASN A 226 15.02 13.97 -41.81
C ASN A 226 14.84 14.63 -40.45
N LYS A 227 15.96 15.13 -39.92
CA LYS A 227 16.06 16.04 -38.76
C LYS A 227 15.53 17.41 -39.18
N GLN A 228 14.57 17.96 -38.44
CA GLN A 228 14.52 19.41 -38.26
C GLN A 228 14.26 19.79 -36.80
N ARG A 229 15.03 20.80 -36.43
CA ARG A 229 15.29 21.39 -35.13
C ARG A 229 14.38 22.60 -34.98
N THR A 230 13.59 22.69 -33.91
CA THR A 230 12.95 23.96 -33.53
C THR A 230 13.32 24.35 -32.10
N LYS A 231 13.93 25.54 -32.03
CA LYS A 231 14.45 26.25 -30.87
C LYS A 231 13.34 26.56 -29.86
N GLY A 232 13.70 26.63 -28.58
CA GLY A 232 12.78 26.82 -27.47
C GLY A 232 12.24 28.24 -27.28
N LYS A 233 11.37 28.37 -26.27
CA LYS A 233 11.09 29.61 -25.54
C LYS A 233 10.94 29.29 -24.05
N LYS A 234 11.86 29.86 -23.26
CA LYS A 234 11.78 29.99 -21.79
C LYS A 234 10.78 31.11 -21.49
N ASN A 235 9.87 30.91 -20.54
CA ASN A 235 9.14 32.01 -19.92
C ASN A 235 9.53 32.14 -18.45
N LYS A 236 9.76 33.41 -18.09
CA LYS A 236 10.35 33.95 -16.87
C LYS A 236 9.44 33.77 -15.65
N ILE A 237 10.07 33.48 -14.52
CA ILE A 237 9.51 33.68 -13.17
C ILE A 237 9.61 35.18 -12.88
N SER A 238 8.51 35.84 -12.50
CA SER A 238 8.58 37.18 -11.91
C SER A 238 8.44 37.07 -10.39
N CYS A 239 9.47 37.56 -9.70
CA CYS A 239 9.49 37.86 -8.28
C CYS A 239 8.45 38.93 -7.96
N SER A 240 7.52 38.63 -7.06
CA SER A 240 6.81 39.64 -6.27
C SER A 240 5.86 38.96 -5.27
N LEU A 241 6.41 38.28 -4.26
CA LEU A 241 5.66 37.96 -3.03
C LEU A 241 6.63 37.76 -1.84
N LEU A 242 7.71 38.54 -1.84
CA LEU A 242 8.78 38.54 -0.84
C LEU A 242 8.65 39.72 0.14
N ILE A 243 7.42 40.19 0.40
CA ILE A 243 7.18 41.39 1.24
C ILE A 243 6.21 41.14 2.41
N LEU A 244 5.57 39.97 2.53
CA LEU A 244 4.67 39.69 3.66
C LEU A 244 5.22 38.68 4.69
N PHE A 245 6.54 38.51 4.77
CA PHE A 245 7.17 37.63 5.76
C PHE A 245 8.14 38.33 6.72
N ASN A 246 8.06 39.67 6.82
CA ASN A 246 9.02 40.48 7.57
C ASN A 246 8.47 41.11 8.86
N LEU A 247 7.46 40.51 9.50
CA LEU A 247 6.87 41.06 10.73
C LEU A 247 6.60 40.05 11.84
N GLN A 248 7.24 38.88 11.81
CA GLN A 248 7.12 37.90 12.90
C GLN A 248 8.41 37.11 13.18
N LEU A 249 9.56 37.75 12.95
CA LEU A 249 10.89 37.21 13.26
C LEU A 249 11.77 38.18 14.08
N GLU A 250 11.16 39.05 14.90
CA GLU A 250 11.92 39.88 15.85
C GLU A 250 12.01 39.28 17.27
N ASN A 251 11.17 38.33 17.64
CA ASN A 251 11.13 37.80 19.02
C ASN A 251 12.01 36.57 19.30
N LEU A 252 12.78 36.07 18.33
CA LEU A 252 13.69 34.92 18.53
C LEU A 252 15.18 35.29 18.52
N ASN A 253 15.54 36.49 18.07
CA ASN A 253 16.94 36.94 18.01
C ASN A 253 17.50 37.44 19.36
N MET A 254 16.67 37.57 20.39
CA MET A 254 17.14 37.99 21.72
C MET A 254 17.73 36.83 22.53
N PHE A 255 17.29 35.59 22.28
CA PHE A 255 17.81 34.40 22.98
C PHE A 255 19.15 33.91 22.43
N PHE A 256 19.48 34.20 21.17
CA PHE A 256 20.72 33.74 20.55
C PHE A 256 21.96 34.59 20.91
N ASN A 257 21.78 35.87 21.27
CA ASN A 257 22.91 36.77 21.53
C ASN A 257 23.49 36.71 22.95
N ILE A 258 22.76 36.16 23.93
CA ILE A 258 23.29 36.03 25.30
C ILE A 258 24.21 34.81 25.43
N TYR A 259 23.96 33.75 24.65
CA TYR A 259 24.78 32.53 24.67
C TYR A 259 26.12 32.69 23.95
N PHE A 260 26.22 33.61 22.97
CA PHE A 260 27.42 33.76 22.15
C PHE A 260 28.46 34.73 22.74
N SER A 261 28.07 35.63 23.66
CA SER A 261 28.99 36.58 24.30
C SER A 261 29.83 35.94 25.41
N VAL A 262 29.29 34.93 26.11
CA VAL A 262 30.02 34.23 27.19
C VAL A 262 31.04 33.22 26.62
N ALA A 263 30.81 32.69 25.42
CA ALA A 263 31.67 31.70 24.79
C ALA A 263 32.94 32.28 24.13
N PHE A 264 33.08 33.61 24.04
CA PHE A 264 34.22 34.23 23.35
C PHE A 264 35.33 34.75 24.27
N SER A 265 35.17 34.68 25.60
CA SER A 265 36.19 35.15 26.56
C SER A 265 37.11 34.04 27.10
N ILE A 266 36.90 32.79 26.71
CA ILE A 266 37.75 31.66 27.11
C ILE A 266 38.09 30.87 25.85
N THR A 267 39.15 31.26 25.14
CA THR A 267 40.11 30.38 24.43
C THR A 267 41.14 31.28 23.73
N ILE A 268 42.10 31.80 24.50
CA ILE A 268 43.44 32.08 23.98
C ILE A 268 44.29 30.86 24.34
N HIS A 269 45.05 30.38 23.35
CA HIS A 269 45.94 29.20 23.35
C HIS A 269 45.29 27.83 23.13
N ASN A 270 45.12 27.46 21.85
CA ASN A 270 45.96 26.43 21.20
C ASN A 270 45.40 26.07 19.83
N ASN A 271 46.28 25.99 18.84
CA ASN A 271 45.96 25.83 17.41
C ASN A 271 45.52 24.40 17.01
N LEU A 272 44.83 23.67 17.90
CA LEU A 272 44.31 22.32 17.64
C LEU A 272 42.77 22.24 17.62
N LEU A 273 42.05 23.32 17.95
CA LEU A 273 40.59 23.29 18.11
C LEU A 273 39.78 23.72 16.86
N ILE A 274 40.43 24.30 15.86
CA ILE A 274 39.75 24.86 14.66
C ILE A 274 39.20 23.73 13.75
N LEU A 275 39.84 22.55 13.72
CA LEU A 275 39.36 21.40 12.96
C LEU A 275 38.21 20.64 13.65
N TYR A 276 38.07 20.75 14.97
CA TYR A 276 36.94 20.17 15.70
C TYR A 276 35.69 21.05 15.60
N ALA A 277 35.86 22.38 15.62
CA ALA A 277 34.76 23.34 15.51
C ALA A 277 34.03 23.28 14.15
N GLN A 278 34.76 23.08 13.03
CA GLN A 278 34.15 22.99 11.69
C GLN A 278 33.35 21.69 11.46
N ASN A 279 33.69 20.60 12.15
CA ASN A 279 32.94 19.34 12.09
C ASN A 279 31.68 19.37 12.95
N ILE A 280 31.72 20.07 14.09
CA ILE A 280 30.54 20.29 14.95
C ILE A 280 29.52 21.19 14.22
N GLU A 281 29.97 22.22 13.50
CA GLU A 281 29.08 23.12 12.77
C GLU A 281 28.30 22.40 11.63
N LYS A 282 28.93 21.45 10.93
CA LYS A 282 28.27 20.60 9.92
C LYS A 282 27.31 19.58 10.54
N SER A 283 27.68 19.00 11.69
CA SER A 283 26.82 18.06 12.42
C SER A 283 25.59 18.73 13.04
N ILE A 284 25.72 19.98 13.52
CA ILE A 284 24.61 20.75 14.09
C ILE A 284 23.72 21.32 12.98
N LYS A 285 24.28 21.80 11.85
CA LYS A 285 23.47 22.23 10.69
C LYS A 285 22.64 21.07 10.09
N SER A 286 23.18 19.85 10.02
CA SER A 286 22.45 18.66 9.55
C SER A 286 21.34 18.22 10.52
N ARG A 287 21.62 18.22 11.83
CA ARG A 287 20.63 17.84 12.86
C ARG A 287 19.54 18.89 13.05
N CYS A 288 19.87 20.19 12.99
CA CYS A 288 18.89 21.28 13.08
C CYS A 288 18.03 21.37 11.82
N TYR A 289 18.55 21.13 10.61
CA TYR A 289 17.72 21.02 9.41
C TYR A 289 16.79 19.82 9.47
N SER A 290 17.25 18.68 10.00
CA SER A 290 16.41 17.49 10.20
C SER A 290 15.31 17.73 11.24
N TYR A 291 15.64 18.34 12.39
CA TYR A 291 14.65 18.73 13.40
C TYR A 291 13.68 19.81 12.91
N ILE A 292 14.16 20.81 12.17
CA ILE A 292 13.31 21.84 11.55
C ILE A 292 12.44 21.21 10.47
N LEU A 293 12.92 20.27 9.63
CA LEU A 293 12.09 19.55 8.64
C LEU A 293 11.11 18.56 9.29
N VAL A 294 11.47 17.94 10.41
CA VAL A 294 10.59 17.05 11.18
C VAL A 294 9.51 17.87 11.88
N ILE A 295 9.84 19.04 12.42
CA ILE A 295 8.86 19.99 12.98
C ILE A 295 8.03 20.60 11.83
N PHE A 296 8.61 20.93 10.67
CA PHE A 296 7.88 21.42 9.49
C PHE A 296 6.96 20.35 8.88
N ARG A 297 7.37 19.08 8.86
CA ARG A 297 6.55 17.94 8.41
C ARG A 297 5.50 17.53 9.43
N SER A 298 5.82 17.56 10.72
CA SER A 298 4.87 17.32 11.81
C SER A 298 3.81 18.42 11.84
N ALA A 299 4.18 19.68 11.54
CA ALA A 299 3.25 20.79 11.35
C ALA A 299 2.42 20.67 10.05
N MET A 300 2.90 19.97 9.02
CA MET A 300 2.13 19.64 7.81
C MET A 300 1.23 18.39 7.97
N LEU A 301 1.44 17.57 9.00
CA LEU A 301 0.74 16.28 9.20
C LEU A 301 -0.63 16.39 9.88
N THR A 302 -1.16 17.59 10.08
CA THR A 302 -2.52 17.79 10.60
C THR A 302 -3.59 17.85 9.51
N GLN A 303 -3.20 17.86 8.24
CA GLN A 303 -4.16 17.97 7.13
C GLN A 303 -4.58 16.59 6.63
N LYS A 304 -5.86 16.25 6.83
CA LYS A 304 -6.52 15.05 6.29
C LYS A 304 -6.84 15.16 4.80
N ILE A 305 -6.37 16.22 4.14
CA ILE A 305 -6.58 16.48 2.73
C ILE A 305 -5.28 16.37 1.94
N VAL A 306 -5.29 15.57 0.88
CA VAL A 306 -4.16 15.43 -0.05
C VAL A 306 -4.67 15.64 -1.46
N LYS A 307 -4.25 16.76 -2.07
CA LYS A 307 -4.62 17.11 -3.44
C LYS A 307 -3.74 16.37 -4.45
N PRO A 308 -4.31 15.81 -5.54
CA PRO A 308 -3.51 15.29 -6.64
C PRO A 308 -2.70 16.43 -7.29
N SER A 309 -1.49 16.11 -7.75
CA SER A 309 -0.55 17.11 -8.30
C SER A 309 -1.18 17.95 -9.42
N GLY A 310 -1.28 19.27 -9.21
CA GLY A 310 -1.82 20.23 -10.18
C GLY A 310 -3.20 20.82 -9.86
N THR A 311 -3.89 20.34 -8.83
CA THR A 311 -5.02 21.07 -8.22
C THR A 311 -4.47 21.97 -7.12
N GLY A 312 -4.82 23.26 -7.14
CA GLY A 312 -4.30 24.30 -6.24
C GLY A 312 -4.62 24.09 -4.75
N GLU A 313 -4.49 25.16 -3.96
CA GLU A 313 -4.71 25.14 -2.51
C GLU A 313 -6.11 24.63 -2.12
N PRO A 314 -6.25 24.00 -0.95
CA PRO A 314 -7.54 23.46 -0.49
C PRO A 314 -8.56 24.57 -0.27
N ASN A 315 -9.78 24.33 -0.73
CA ASN A 315 -10.88 25.28 -0.60
C ASN A 315 -11.36 25.38 0.87
N GLU A 316 -12.07 26.45 1.24
CA GLU A 316 -12.54 26.67 2.63
C GLU A 316 -13.39 25.50 3.16
N LEU A 317 -14.32 25.00 2.33
CA LEU A 317 -15.12 23.83 2.65
C LEU A 317 -14.26 22.57 2.86
N GLU A 318 -13.18 22.44 2.10
CA GLU A 318 -12.30 21.28 2.20
C GLU A 318 -11.44 21.31 3.46
N LYS A 319 -11.01 22.52 3.87
CA LYS A 319 -10.36 22.74 5.17
C LYS A 319 -11.30 22.38 6.31
N SER A 320 -12.55 22.84 6.27
CA SER A 320 -13.56 22.51 7.28
C SER A 320 -13.85 21.01 7.38
N VAL A 321 -13.96 20.30 6.24
CA VAL A 321 -14.12 18.83 6.25
C VAL A 321 -12.86 18.14 6.78
N SER A 322 -11.67 18.63 6.43
CA SER A 322 -10.39 18.09 6.93
C SER A 322 -10.27 18.24 8.45
N GLU A 323 -10.62 19.41 8.99
CA GLU A 323 -10.64 19.69 10.44
C GLU A 323 -11.65 18.78 11.15
N ALA A 324 -12.86 18.64 10.59
CA ALA A 324 -13.87 17.75 11.15
C ALA A 324 -13.41 16.29 11.24
N LEU A 325 -12.66 15.80 10.24
CA LEU A 325 -12.07 14.46 10.24
C LEU A 325 -10.94 14.31 11.27
N LEU A 326 -10.10 15.33 11.42
CA LEU A 326 -9.02 15.34 12.42
C LEU A 326 -9.60 15.31 13.85
N GLU A 327 -10.62 16.12 14.12
CA GLU A 327 -11.31 16.11 15.42
C GLU A 327 -11.94 14.74 15.72
N LEU A 328 -12.52 14.07 14.70
CA LEU A 328 -13.05 12.72 14.90
C LEU A 328 -11.95 11.70 15.20
N GLU A 329 -10.77 11.83 14.58
CA GLU A 329 -9.62 11.00 14.93
C GLU A 329 -9.15 11.24 16.38
N LEU A 330 -9.17 12.48 16.86
CA LEU A 330 -8.71 12.80 18.21
C LEU A 330 -9.72 12.36 19.29
N ASN A 331 -11.01 12.56 19.04
CA ASN A 331 -12.06 12.42 20.06
C ASN A 331 -12.70 11.02 20.12
N SER A 332 -12.65 10.25 19.03
CA SER A 332 -13.26 8.91 19.01
C SER A 332 -12.21 7.82 19.24
N THR A 333 -12.42 6.95 20.23
CA THR A 333 -11.52 5.80 20.48
C THR A 333 -11.62 4.76 19.37
N ASP A 334 -12.82 4.58 18.82
CA ASP A 334 -13.13 3.46 17.93
C ASP A 334 -12.74 3.74 16.47
N LEU A 335 -12.91 4.99 16.00
CA LEU A 335 -12.59 5.35 14.61
C LEU A 335 -11.15 5.85 14.44
N LYS A 336 -10.45 6.16 15.53
CA LYS A 336 -9.07 6.71 15.52
C LYS A 336 -8.08 5.83 14.78
N SER A 337 -8.08 4.52 15.06
CA SER A 337 -7.14 3.58 14.42
C SER A 337 -7.34 3.53 12.91
N GLN A 338 -8.60 3.58 12.46
CA GLN A 338 -8.97 3.52 11.05
C GLN A 338 -8.79 4.86 10.33
N LEU A 339 -9.16 5.98 10.97
CA LEU A 339 -9.06 7.33 10.39
C LEU A 339 -7.62 7.82 10.28
N ARG A 340 -6.69 7.34 11.11
CA ARG A 340 -5.27 7.75 11.09
C ARG A 340 -4.65 7.64 9.70
N GLU A 341 -4.91 6.55 8.99
CA GLU A 341 -4.32 6.26 7.68
C GLU A 341 -5.14 6.80 6.49
N LEU A 342 -6.37 7.26 6.75
CA LEU A 342 -7.29 7.73 5.71
C LEU A 342 -7.14 9.23 5.47
N TYR A 343 -7.27 9.62 4.20
CA TYR A 343 -7.27 11.01 3.77
C TYR A 343 -8.25 11.21 2.62
N ILE A 344 -8.65 12.46 2.39
CA ILE A 344 -9.56 12.84 1.31
C ILE A 344 -8.79 13.53 0.19
N SER A 345 -9.25 13.36 -1.05
CA SER A 345 -8.74 14.07 -2.23
C SER A 345 -9.37 15.45 -2.42
N GLY A 346 -10.57 15.67 -1.87
CA GLY A 346 -11.27 16.94 -1.95
C GLY A 346 -12.70 16.83 -1.46
N ALA A 347 -13.41 17.95 -1.46
CA ALA A 347 -14.82 17.98 -1.13
C ALA A 347 -15.54 19.05 -1.98
N LYS A 348 -16.81 18.80 -2.29
CA LYS A 348 -17.63 19.70 -3.10
C LYS A 348 -19.04 19.79 -2.54
N GLU A 349 -19.58 21.00 -2.53
CA GLU A 349 -20.97 21.24 -2.18
C GLU A 349 -21.87 21.16 -3.42
N VAL A 350 -23.05 20.56 -3.26
CA VAL A 350 -24.08 20.39 -4.30
C VAL A 350 -25.43 20.78 -3.72
N ASP A 351 -26.18 21.62 -4.44
CA ASP A 351 -27.54 21.99 -4.04
C ASP A 351 -28.55 20.88 -4.41
N VAL A 352 -29.41 20.54 -3.44
CA VAL A 352 -30.41 19.47 -3.52
C VAL A 352 -31.76 20.02 -3.07
N GLY A 353 -32.45 20.72 -3.98
CA GLY A 353 -33.88 21.06 -3.83
C GLY A 353 -34.29 21.67 -2.48
N GLY A 354 -33.48 22.57 -1.92
CA GLY A 354 -33.73 23.22 -0.62
C GLY A 354 -32.80 22.78 0.51
N ARG A 355 -32.03 21.70 0.33
CA ARG A 355 -30.91 21.30 1.20
C ARG A 355 -29.59 21.36 0.43
N LYS A 356 -28.47 21.35 1.15
CA LYS A 356 -27.14 21.21 0.56
C LYS A 356 -26.58 19.83 0.86
N ALA A 357 -25.80 19.29 -0.07
CA ALA A 357 -25.10 18.02 0.10
C ALA A 357 -23.59 18.23 -0.07
N ILE A 358 -22.81 17.65 0.84
CA ILE A 358 -21.36 17.62 0.78
C ILE A 358 -20.94 16.29 0.17
N VAL A 359 -20.26 16.37 -0.97
CA VAL A 359 -19.65 15.22 -1.65
C VAL A 359 -18.18 15.19 -1.30
N ILE A 360 -17.76 14.17 -0.55
CA ILE A 360 -16.37 13.96 -0.15
C ILE A 360 -15.72 13.01 -1.16
N PHE A 361 -14.64 13.47 -1.79
CA PHE A 361 -13.86 12.70 -2.75
C PHE A 361 -12.73 11.96 -2.04
N VAL A 362 -12.70 10.64 -2.14
CA VAL A 362 -11.65 9.78 -1.55
C VAL A 362 -10.80 9.11 -2.62
N PRO A 363 -9.51 8.83 -2.37
CA PRO A 363 -8.70 8.05 -3.29
C PRO A 363 -9.31 6.66 -3.56
N VAL A 364 -9.31 6.20 -4.80
CA VAL A 364 -9.83 4.87 -5.19
C VAL A 364 -9.25 3.73 -4.34
N PRO A 365 -7.94 3.70 -3.98
CA PRO A 365 -7.41 2.64 -3.12
C PRO A 365 -8.02 2.60 -1.71
N GLN A 366 -8.51 3.74 -1.21
CA GLN A 366 -9.02 3.87 0.16
C GLN A 366 -10.54 3.66 0.28
N ILE A 367 -11.28 3.57 -0.83
CA ILE A 367 -12.75 3.52 -0.80
C ILE A 367 -13.29 2.37 0.06
N ARG A 368 -12.70 1.17 -0.03
CA ARG A 368 -13.12 0.01 0.77
C ARG A 368 -12.89 0.22 2.26
N SER A 369 -11.79 0.90 2.62
CA SER A 369 -11.51 1.26 4.01
C SER A 369 -12.48 2.31 4.53
N PHE A 370 -12.87 3.29 3.70
CA PHE A 370 -13.93 4.23 4.03
C PHE A 370 -15.29 3.55 4.20
N GLN A 371 -15.66 2.61 3.33
CA GLN A 371 -16.93 1.89 3.39
C GLN A 371 -17.11 1.15 4.73
N LYS A 372 -16.05 0.53 5.27
CA LYS A 372 -16.08 -0.15 6.59
C LYS A 372 -16.55 0.78 7.72
N ILE A 373 -16.24 2.06 7.64
CA ILE A 373 -16.55 3.06 8.67
C ILE A 373 -17.65 4.05 8.26
N GLN A 374 -18.10 3.98 7.01
CA GLN A 374 -18.91 5.03 6.37
C GLN A 374 -20.23 5.29 7.09
N THR A 375 -20.92 4.25 7.57
CA THR A 375 -22.19 4.43 8.29
C THR A 375 -22.05 5.25 9.57
N ARG A 376 -20.96 5.04 10.33
CA ARG A 376 -20.66 5.80 11.55
C ARG A 376 -20.10 7.18 11.22
N LEU A 377 -19.15 7.23 10.29
CA LEU A 377 -18.49 8.46 9.86
C LEU A 377 -19.48 9.47 9.30
N VAL A 378 -20.40 9.03 8.42
CA VAL A 378 -21.42 9.91 7.82
C VAL A 378 -22.35 10.46 8.90
N ARG A 379 -22.77 9.65 9.89
CA ARG A 379 -23.61 10.13 11.00
C ARG A 379 -22.91 11.23 11.81
N GLU A 380 -21.64 11.06 12.14
CA GLU A 380 -20.88 12.06 12.89
C GLU A 380 -20.60 13.33 12.08
N LEU A 381 -20.31 13.18 10.78
CA LEU A 381 -20.15 14.34 9.89
C LEU A 381 -21.46 15.08 9.67
N GLU A 382 -22.60 14.40 9.54
CA GLU A 382 -23.92 15.03 9.41
C GLU A 382 -24.35 15.76 10.68
N LYS A 383 -23.92 15.30 11.87
CA LYS A 383 -24.10 16.05 13.12
C LYS A 383 -23.31 17.37 13.11
N LYS A 384 -22.05 17.34 12.66
CA LYS A 384 -21.20 18.54 12.56
C LYS A 384 -21.67 19.52 11.49
N PHE A 385 -22.10 18.99 10.34
CA PHE A 385 -22.64 19.76 9.22
C PHE A 385 -24.17 19.70 9.21
N SER A 386 -24.78 20.20 10.29
CA SER A 386 -26.23 20.17 10.47
C SER A 386 -26.99 20.71 9.26
N GLY A 387 -28.02 19.99 8.82
CA GLY A 387 -28.85 20.38 7.67
C GLY A 387 -28.22 20.08 6.30
N ARG A 388 -27.06 19.41 6.26
CA ARG A 388 -26.44 18.96 5.01
C ARG A 388 -26.28 17.44 5.00
N HIS A 389 -26.59 16.82 3.87
CA HIS A 389 -26.30 15.40 3.68
C HIS A 389 -24.84 15.20 3.28
N VAL A 390 -24.20 14.16 3.80
CA VAL A 390 -22.82 13.84 3.47
C VAL A 390 -22.78 12.54 2.67
N VAL A 391 -22.11 12.57 1.52
CA VAL A 391 -21.93 11.40 0.64
C VAL A 391 -20.46 11.26 0.27
N ILE A 392 -19.95 10.03 0.26
CA ILE A 392 -18.56 9.70 -0.04
C ILE A 392 -18.48 9.05 -1.43
N VAL A 393 -17.60 9.56 -2.28
CA VAL A 393 -17.40 9.06 -3.66
C VAL A 393 -15.91 8.96 -3.94
N ALA A 394 -15.46 7.94 -4.66
CA ALA A 394 -14.05 7.84 -5.02
C ALA A 394 -13.68 8.76 -6.19
N GLN A 395 -12.54 9.43 -6.07
CA GLN A 395 -11.97 10.30 -7.09
C GLN A 395 -11.43 9.48 -8.26
N ARG A 396 -12.23 9.31 -9.32
CA ARG A 396 -11.87 8.56 -10.53
C ARG A 396 -11.47 9.48 -11.67
N ARG A 397 -10.41 9.11 -12.42
CA ARG A 397 -10.00 9.78 -13.65
C ARG A 397 -10.48 9.04 -14.90
N ILE A 398 -11.43 9.65 -15.61
CA ILE A 398 -11.94 9.19 -16.91
C ILE A 398 -10.90 9.49 -17.99
N LEU A 399 -10.49 8.47 -18.75
CA LEU A 399 -9.65 8.66 -19.93
C LEU A 399 -10.52 8.96 -21.18
N PRO A 400 -10.02 9.64 -22.21
CA PRO A 400 -10.80 9.82 -23.44
C PRO A 400 -10.94 8.51 -24.22
N ARG A 401 -12.00 8.38 -25.03
CA ARG A 401 -12.14 7.23 -25.97
C ARG A 401 -11.06 7.36 -27.04
N GLN A 402 -10.35 6.26 -27.32
CA GLN A 402 -9.39 6.21 -28.41
C GLN A 402 -10.14 6.35 -29.74
N THR A 403 -9.76 7.35 -30.53
CA THR A 403 -10.22 7.54 -31.90
C THR A 403 -9.08 7.22 -32.87
N ARG A 404 -9.38 7.02 -34.16
CA ARG A 404 -8.35 6.78 -35.19
C ARG A 404 -7.27 7.89 -35.25
N LYS A 405 -7.57 9.09 -34.76
CA LYS A 405 -6.64 10.25 -34.69
C LYS A 405 -5.79 10.28 -33.40
N SER A 406 -5.97 9.35 -32.46
CA SER A 406 -5.24 9.33 -31.19
C SER A 406 -3.82 8.79 -31.39
N ARG A 407 -2.89 9.65 -31.83
CA ARG A 407 -1.55 9.23 -32.29
C ARG A 407 -0.55 8.78 -31.21
N ASN A 408 -0.85 8.90 -29.90
CA ASN A 408 0.19 8.85 -28.85
C ASN A 408 -0.11 7.96 -27.62
N GLN A 409 -0.93 6.90 -27.72
CA GLN A 409 -1.12 5.96 -26.59
C GLN A 409 -0.30 4.68 -26.76
N LYS A 410 0.79 4.57 -25.98
CA LYS A 410 1.65 3.37 -25.91
C LYS A 410 0.96 2.15 -25.28
N GLN A 411 -0.09 2.37 -24.49
CA GLN A 411 -0.79 1.32 -23.74
C GLN A 411 -2.30 1.42 -23.95
N LYS A 412 -2.96 0.25 -24.00
CA LYS A 412 -4.42 0.15 -24.06
C LYS A 412 -5.07 0.79 -22.82
N ARG A 413 -6.10 1.60 -23.03
CA ARG A 413 -6.90 2.17 -21.95
C ARG A 413 -7.53 1.04 -21.11
N PRO A 414 -7.39 1.06 -19.78
CA PRO A 414 -8.07 0.09 -18.90
C PRO A 414 -9.59 0.34 -18.87
N ARG A 415 -10.38 -0.74 -18.82
CA ARG A 415 -11.86 -0.69 -18.78
C ARG A 415 -12.38 0.08 -17.56
N SER A 416 -11.73 -0.04 -16.41
CA SER A 416 -12.07 0.67 -15.17
C SER A 416 -12.00 2.20 -15.30
N ARG A 417 -11.29 2.72 -16.30
CA ARG A 417 -11.20 4.15 -16.59
C ARG A 417 -12.08 4.56 -17.76
N THR A 418 -13.06 3.73 -18.12
CA THR A 418 -14.11 4.05 -19.11
C THR A 418 -15.16 5.01 -18.54
N LEU A 419 -15.78 5.87 -19.36
CA LEU A 419 -16.83 6.76 -18.89
C LEU A 419 -17.98 5.95 -18.27
N THR A 420 -18.41 4.90 -18.95
CA THR A 420 -19.47 4.00 -18.46
C THR A 420 -19.09 3.35 -17.13
N ALA A 421 -17.94 2.68 -17.04
CA ALA A 421 -17.53 2.02 -15.79
C ALA A 421 -17.35 3.00 -14.62
N VAL A 422 -16.85 4.21 -14.88
CA VAL A 422 -16.74 5.24 -13.82
C VAL A 422 -18.12 5.71 -13.37
N HIS A 423 -19.06 5.92 -14.30
CA HIS A 423 -20.42 6.34 -13.96
C HIS A 423 -21.21 5.24 -13.23
N ASP A 424 -20.95 3.97 -13.53
CA ASP A 424 -21.56 2.83 -12.83
C ASP A 424 -20.97 2.72 -11.41
N ALA A 425 -19.64 2.83 -11.27
CA ALA A 425 -19.00 2.79 -9.95
C ALA A 425 -19.38 3.97 -9.04
N ILE A 426 -19.56 5.18 -9.61
CA ILE A 426 -20.10 6.32 -8.84
C ILE A 426 -21.51 6.01 -8.34
N LEU A 427 -22.33 5.34 -9.15
CA LEU A 427 -23.71 5.01 -8.78
C LEU A 427 -23.74 4.06 -7.57
N GLU A 428 -22.92 3.02 -7.59
CA GLU A 428 -22.77 2.06 -6.48
C GLU A 428 -22.28 2.73 -5.18
N GLU A 429 -21.32 3.66 -5.29
CA GLU A 429 -20.79 4.37 -4.11
C GLU A 429 -21.77 5.35 -3.49
N LEU A 430 -22.58 6.03 -4.32
CA LEU A 430 -23.57 6.99 -3.83
C LEU A 430 -24.61 6.33 -2.95
N VAL A 431 -25.01 5.09 -3.27
CA VAL A 431 -26.13 4.41 -2.61
C VAL A 431 -25.70 3.57 -1.39
N TYR A 432 -24.40 3.45 -1.14
CA TYR A 432 -23.88 2.73 0.03
C TYR A 432 -24.48 3.31 1.33
N PRO A 433 -25.02 2.47 2.25
CA PRO A 433 -24.83 1.01 2.38
C PRO A 433 -25.76 0.11 1.56
N SER A 434 -26.71 0.68 0.81
CA SER A 434 -27.69 -0.10 0.04
C SER A 434 -27.09 -0.61 -1.25
N GLU A 435 -27.48 -1.82 -1.62
CA GLU A 435 -27.04 -2.46 -2.87
C GLU A 435 -28.04 -2.20 -4.00
N ILE A 436 -27.51 -2.13 -5.22
CA ILE A 436 -28.33 -1.97 -6.43
C ILE A 436 -28.77 -3.35 -6.90
N VAL A 437 -30.06 -3.65 -6.77
CA VAL A 437 -30.66 -4.92 -7.22
C VAL A 437 -30.88 -4.92 -8.73
N GLY A 438 -31.17 -3.75 -9.30
CA GLY A 438 -31.50 -3.65 -10.72
C GLY A 438 -31.27 -2.26 -11.29
N LYS A 439 -31.05 -2.22 -12.61
CA LYS A 439 -30.90 -0.97 -13.37
C LYS A 439 -31.66 -1.07 -14.68
N ARG A 440 -32.57 -0.14 -14.92
CA ARG A 440 -33.35 -0.03 -16.16
C ARG A 440 -33.12 1.35 -16.76
N THR A 441 -33.08 1.45 -18.08
CA THR A 441 -33.02 2.75 -18.75
C THR A 441 -34.29 2.93 -19.57
N ARG A 442 -35.13 3.88 -19.20
CA ARG A 442 -36.30 4.27 -19.98
C ARG A 442 -35.88 5.31 -21.00
N VAL A 443 -36.17 5.06 -22.27
CA VAL A 443 -36.03 6.05 -23.34
C VAL A 443 -37.41 6.67 -23.56
N LYS A 444 -37.53 7.98 -23.42
CA LYS A 444 -38.77 8.72 -23.65
C LYS A 444 -38.94 9.04 -25.14
N LEU A 445 -40.13 9.48 -25.52
CA LEU A 445 -40.47 9.84 -26.91
C LEU A 445 -39.62 11.00 -27.45
N ASP A 446 -39.16 11.90 -26.56
CA ASP A 446 -38.23 12.99 -26.87
C ASP A 446 -36.78 12.52 -27.08
N GLY A 447 -36.51 11.21 -26.96
CA GLY A 447 -35.17 10.62 -27.04
C GLY A 447 -34.34 10.75 -25.76
N SER A 448 -34.83 11.47 -24.75
CA SER A 448 -34.16 11.58 -23.45
C SER A 448 -34.16 10.23 -22.73
N LYS A 449 -33.09 9.97 -21.97
CA LYS A 449 -32.89 8.72 -21.23
C LYS A 449 -32.99 8.97 -19.74
N LEU A 450 -33.85 8.22 -19.07
CA LEU A 450 -33.98 8.22 -17.62
C LEU A 450 -33.50 6.87 -17.08
N ILE A 451 -32.48 6.89 -16.21
CA ILE A 451 -31.98 5.69 -15.56
C ILE A 451 -32.81 5.46 -14.29
N LYS A 452 -33.49 4.31 -14.21
CA LYS A 452 -34.18 3.83 -13.02
C LYS A 452 -33.29 2.82 -12.31
N VAL A 453 -32.99 3.06 -11.05
CA VAL A 453 -32.11 2.22 -10.23
C VAL A 453 -32.95 1.64 -9.11
N HIS A 454 -32.99 0.33 -9.01
CA HIS A 454 -33.73 -0.38 -7.98
C HIS A 454 -32.79 -0.68 -6.83
N LEU A 455 -33.10 -0.16 -5.65
CA LEU A 455 -32.35 -0.38 -4.43
C LEU A 455 -32.95 -1.54 -3.63
N ASP A 456 -32.13 -2.16 -2.79
CA ASP A 456 -32.59 -3.21 -1.90
C ASP A 456 -33.63 -2.66 -0.89
N LYS A 457 -34.79 -3.34 -0.82
CA LYS A 457 -35.93 -2.96 0.02
C LYS A 457 -35.59 -3.12 1.51
N LEU A 458 -34.71 -4.05 1.88
CA LEU A 458 -34.32 -4.26 3.29
C LEU A 458 -33.65 -3.03 3.91
N GLN A 459 -33.03 -2.19 3.09
CA GLN A 459 -32.34 -0.98 3.54
C GLN A 459 -33.13 0.31 3.32
N GLN A 460 -34.40 0.22 2.90
CA GLN A 460 -35.24 1.38 2.57
C GLN A 460 -35.25 2.43 3.69
N THR A 461 -35.47 2.00 4.94
CA THR A 461 -35.52 2.87 6.11
C THR A 461 -34.25 3.72 6.30
N ASN A 462 -33.09 3.20 5.91
CA ASN A 462 -31.79 3.88 6.08
C ASN A 462 -31.48 4.87 4.96
N VAL A 463 -31.97 4.65 3.74
CA VAL A 463 -31.49 5.40 2.55
C VAL A 463 -32.59 6.19 1.84
N GLU A 464 -33.87 5.95 2.14
CA GLU A 464 -35.01 6.61 1.50
C GLU A 464 -34.96 8.14 1.59
N HIS A 465 -34.61 8.68 2.77
CA HIS A 465 -34.49 10.13 2.98
C HIS A 465 -33.34 10.79 2.20
N LYS A 466 -32.45 10.01 1.56
CA LYS A 466 -31.31 10.50 0.76
C LYS A 466 -31.49 10.30 -0.74
N VAL A 467 -32.57 9.67 -1.20
CA VAL A 467 -32.80 9.35 -2.62
C VAL A 467 -32.74 10.58 -3.55
N ASP A 468 -33.34 11.71 -3.13
CA ASP A 468 -33.28 12.96 -3.89
C ASP A 468 -31.87 13.55 -3.95
N THR A 469 -31.10 13.32 -2.89
CA THR A 469 -29.70 13.73 -2.80
C THR A 469 -28.84 12.92 -3.76
N PHE A 470 -29.02 11.60 -3.79
CA PHE A 470 -28.31 10.73 -4.73
C PHE A 470 -28.60 11.14 -6.18
N SER A 471 -29.86 11.45 -6.49
CA SER A 471 -30.29 11.86 -7.83
C SER A 471 -29.64 13.18 -8.25
N SER A 472 -29.67 14.18 -7.37
CA SER A 472 -29.10 15.51 -7.63
C SER A 472 -27.57 15.48 -7.71
N VAL A 473 -26.90 14.74 -6.81
CA VAL A 473 -25.44 14.56 -6.82
C VAL A 473 -25.02 13.82 -8.08
N TYR A 474 -25.67 12.72 -8.44
CA TYR A 474 -25.34 11.97 -9.65
C TYR A 474 -25.52 12.82 -10.90
N LYS A 475 -26.60 13.59 -10.99
CA LYS A 475 -26.83 14.54 -12.08
C LYS A 475 -25.73 15.59 -12.16
N LYS A 476 -25.31 16.18 -11.04
CA LYS A 476 -24.26 17.20 -11.01
C LYS A 476 -22.88 16.64 -11.38
N LEU A 477 -22.56 15.40 -11.01
CA LEU A 477 -21.28 14.76 -11.30
C LEU A 477 -21.20 14.20 -12.72
N THR A 478 -22.31 13.66 -13.24
CA THR A 478 -22.30 12.87 -14.49
C THR A 478 -23.07 13.52 -15.64
N GLY A 479 -23.94 14.49 -15.36
CA GLY A 479 -24.86 15.09 -16.33
C GLY A 479 -26.02 14.18 -16.74
N LYS A 480 -26.22 13.03 -16.07
CA LYS A 480 -27.29 12.06 -16.40
C LYS A 480 -28.39 12.10 -15.34
N ASP A 481 -29.63 12.03 -15.80
CA ASP A 481 -30.79 11.91 -14.91
C ASP A 481 -30.96 10.46 -14.44
N VAL A 482 -31.13 10.31 -13.12
CA VAL A 482 -31.34 9.04 -12.44
C VAL A 482 -32.46 9.18 -11.41
N THR A 483 -33.24 8.12 -11.25
CA THR A 483 -34.26 7.98 -10.20
C THR A 483 -34.04 6.68 -9.46
N PHE A 484 -34.10 6.69 -8.14
CA PHE A 484 -33.99 5.49 -7.31
C PHE A 484 -35.38 5.06 -6.83
N GLU A 485 -35.67 3.78 -6.93
CA GLU A 485 -36.97 3.18 -6.58
C GLU A 485 -36.69 1.93 -5.72
N PHE A 486 -37.59 1.60 -4.79
CA PHE A 486 -37.58 0.33 -4.08
C PHE A 486 -38.61 -0.59 -4.73
N PRO A 487 -38.22 -1.73 -5.30
CA PRO A 487 -39.17 -2.63 -5.93
C PRO A 487 -40.09 -3.25 -4.87
N SER A 488 -41.39 -3.25 -5.13
CA SER A 488 -42.33 -4.10 -4.40
C SER A 488 -42.25 -5.50 -4.96
N TYR A 489 -41.91 -6.46 -4.10
CA TYR A 489 -42.17 -7.88 -4.36
C TYR A 489 -43.55 -8.13 -3.77
N ASP A 490 -44.55 -8.24 -4.64
CA ASP A 490 -45.87 -8.75 -4.27
C ASP A 490 -45.83 -10.28 -4.15
#